data_AF-A0A2T3AGS6-F1
#
_entry.id   AF-A0A2T3AGS6-F1
#
_cell.length_a   1.000
_cell.length_b   1.000
_cell.length_c   1.000
_cell.angle_alpha   90.00
_cell.angle_beta   90.00
_cell.angle_gamma   90.00
#
_symmetry.space_group_name_H-M   'P 1'
#
loop_
_entity.id
_entity.type
_entity.pdbx_description
1 polymer ?
#
loop_
_entity_poly.entity_id
_entity_poly.type
_entity_poly.pdbx_seq_one_letter_code
_entity_poly.pdbx_strand_id
1 'polypeptide(L)'
;MATATEPFQPTSSSGSLSSAQFPQLEILDSSIPHAFLLPNKFINDGPDVSRFLVSQAYRDIGIFLMQLNRSLCPRKTSSGSGTGPSKVFPLNSADRQDPESVQRLHSLLGEIMTLIDAAPPDPGPRRFGNVSFRKWYNLLEQNVETLLKQHVSADVLGFPAPDVPDGENSRVGAIDELRSYLLGAFGSPQRLDYGTGHELSFFAFLGCLWKLGAFKDGAQGGDIERSIVLGVFEPYLKVIRKLILTYTLEPAGSHGVWGLDDHSFMPYIFGSAQFTRPITENDTMPLEGSVERAPRPGDITKSDAVERLREINMYFSAIGFINDVKKGPFWEHSPILYDISGIKDGWGKINKGMIKMFNAEVLSKFPVVQHFPFGSLFSWDVDPNAAAPQQSVHMANQPLTTTAASAASLAGSTTAPWAQTARAGGLGRPNVRLAETVDAQPAGLVSLDAVRPSGPRGTSGAQISITKAPWTK
;
A
#
# COMPACT_ATOMS: atom_id res chain seq x y z
N MET A 1 -60.10 30.44 -12.94
CA MET A 1 -59.10 31.48 -13.24
C MET A 1 -58.80 32.24 -11.95
N ALA A 2 -57.72 31.89 -11.28
CA ALA A 2 -57.11 32.68 -10.21
C ALA A 2 -55.61 32.34 -10.26
N THR A 3 -54.84 33.17 -10.96
CA THR A 3 -53.38 33.07 -11.08
C THR A 3 -52.75 34.04 -10.09
N ALA A 4 -51.95 33.49 -9.19
CA ALA A 4 -51.10 34.23 -8.28
C ALA A 4 -49.76 34.61 -8.96
N THR A 5 -49.28 35.76 -8.56
CA THR A 5 -48.02 36.46 -8.85
C THR A 5 -46.73 35.65 -8.67
N GLU A 6 -45.77 35.84 -9.59
CA GLU A 6 -44.32 35.75 -9.29
C GLU A 6 -43.62 37.08 -9.64
N PRO A 7 -42.70 37.57 -8.79
CA PRO A 7 -41.80 38.69 -9.09
C PRO A 7 -40.36 38.25 -9.40
N PHE A 8 -39.69 39.05 -10.23
CA PHE A 8 -38.24 39.31 -10.28
C PHE A 8 -37.26 38.19 -10.72
N GLN A 9 -36.74 38.36 -11.94
CA GLN A 9 -35.43 37.84 -12.36
C GLN A 9 -34.28 38.53 -11.60
N PRO A 10 -33.15 37.83 -11.37
CA PRO A 10 -31.85 38.46 -11.36
C PRO A 10 -30.99 38.07 -12.57
N THR A 11 -30.24 39.07 -12.97
CA THR A 11 -29.29 39.21 -14.07
C THR A 11 -28.19 38.15 -14.11
N SER A 12 -27.83 37.76 -15.34
CA SER A 12 -26.62 37.04 -15.70
C SER A 12 -25.36 37.74 -15.18
N SER A 13 -24.68 37.13 -14.21
CA SER A 13 -23.26 37.36 -13.97
C SER A 13 -22.48 36.17 -14.52
N SER A 14 -21.53 36.47 -15.40
CA SER A 14 -20.57 35.53 -15.95
C SER A 14 -19.72 34.95 -14.82
N GLY A 15 -20.13 33.78 -14.32
CA GLY A 15 -19.36 33.01 -13.35
C GLY A 15 -18.11 32.44 -14.01
N SER A 16 -16.95 32.81 -13.49
CA SER A 16 -15.68 32.11 -13.72
C SER A 16 -15.86 30.61 -13.51
N LEU A 17 -15.41 29.80 -14.46
CA LEU A 17 -15.31 28.34 -14.32
C LEU A 17 -14.50 28.03 -13.04
N SER A 18 -15.17 27.61 -11.96
CA SER A 18 -14.48 27.16 -10.76
C SER A 18 -13.68 25.90 -11.10
N SER A 19 -12.36 25.95 -10.96
CA SER A 19 -11.50 24.76 -11.04
C SER A 19 -12.03 23.69 -10.07
N ALA A 20 -12.12 22.45 -10.53
CA ALA A 20 -12.51 21.35 -9.63
C ALA A 20 -11.42 21.21 -8.54
N GLN A 21 -11.76 21.54 -7.29
CA GLN A 21 -10.83 21.43 -6.17
C GLN A 21 -10.85 20.00 -5.65
N PHE A 22 -9.83 19.21 -6.01
CA PHE A 22 -9.65 17.86 -5.49
C PHE A 22 -9.19 17.93 -4.02
N PRO A 23 -9.61 16.99 -3.16
CA PRO A 23 -9.07 16.89 -1.80
C PRO A 23 -7.54 16.77 -1.86
N GLN A 24 -6.86 17.61 -1.09
CA GLN A 24 -5.41 17.58 -0.88
C GLN A 24 -5.15 17.41 0.61
N LEU A 25 -4.03 16.78 0.93
CA LEU A 25 -3.62 16.67 2.32
C LEU A 25 -3.33 18.07 2.87
N GLU A 26 -3.90 18.38 4.03
CA GLU A 26 -3.77 19.70 4.64
C GLU A 26 -2.31 20.01 4.99
N ILE A 27 -1.87 21.24 4.70
CA ILE A 27 -0.59 21.78 5.16
C ILE A 27 -0.89 22.65 6.38
N LEU A 28 -0.24 22.34 7.51
CA LEU A 28 -0.38 23.07 8.75
C LEU A 28 0.20 24.48 8.62
N ASP A 29 -0.48 25.44 9.26
CA ASP A 29 -0.03 26.81 9.33
C ASP A 29 1.14 26.93 10.31
N SER A 30 2.32 27.23 9.79
CA SER A 30 3.54 27.41 10.58
C SER A 30 3.51 28.64 11.49
N SER A 31 2.48 29.48 11.43
CA SER A 31 2.26 30.56 12.40
C SER A 31 1.52 30.09 13.67
N ILE A 32 0.92 28.91 13.63
CA ILE A 32 0.13 28.34 14.74
C ILE A 32 0.94 27.21 15.40
N PRO A 33 1.19 27.27 16.72
CA PRO A 33 1.84 26.17 17.43
C PRO A 33 1.06 24.86 17.32
N HIS A 34 1.76 23.77 17.03
CA HIS A 34 1.21 22.43 16.89
C HIS A 34 1.69 21.51 18.02
N ALA A 35 0.75 20.87 18.71
CA ALA A 35 1.06 19.97 19.82
C ALA A 35 1.44 18.57 19.31
N PHE A 36 2.74 18.32 19.17
CA PHE A 36 3.26 17.01 18.76
C PHE A 36 3.08 15.94 19.82
N LEU A 37 2.90 14.70 19.38
CA LEU A 37 2.72 13.53 20.23
C LEU A 37 3.72 12.44 19.80
N LEU A 38 4.38 11.81 20.76
CA LEU A 38 5.23 10.66 20.44
C LEU A 38 4.34 9.56 19.82
N PRO A 39 4.62 9.09 18.59
CA PRO A 39 3.74 8.15 17.94
C PRO A 39 3.67 6.84 18.70
N ASN A 40 2.45 6.37 18.98
CA ASN A 40 2.20 5.19 19.81
C ASN A 40 1.31 4.17 19.09
N LYS A 41 1.39 2.91 19.51
CA LYS A 41 0.56 1.84 18.97
C LYS A 41 -0.84 1.89 19.59
N PHE A 42 -1.86 1.95 18.75
CA PHE A 42 -3.28 1.90 19.16
C PHE A 42 -4.06 0.68 18.65
N ILE A 43 -3.60 0.00 17.60
CA ILE A 43 -4.30 -1.16 17.02
C ILE A 43 -3.81 -2.46 17.66
N ASN A 44 -4.63 -3.04 18.56
CA ASN A 44 -4.30 -4.26 19.29
C ASN A 44 -5.20 -5.45 18.92
N ASP A 45 -6.40 -5.20 18.41
CA ASP A 45 -7.33 -6.22 17.94
C ASP A 45 -8.23 -5.75 16.76
N GLY A 46 -9.23 -6.56 16.39
CA GLY A 46 -10.18 -6.27 15.33
C GLY A 46 -11.03 -4.99 15.53
N PRO A 47 -11.66 -4.77 16.70
CA PRO A 47 -12.33 -3.52 17.04
C PRO A 47 -11.47 -2.27 16.82
N ASP A 48 -10.19 -2.31 17.18
CA ASP A 48 -9.30 -1.17 16.94
C ASP A 48 -9.11 -0.88 15.44
N VAL A 49 -9.07 -1.90 14.57
CA VAL A 49 -9.08 -1.66 13.12
C VAL A 49 -10.35 -0.92 12.71
N SER A 50 -11.51 -1.24 13.29
CA SER A 50 -12.75 -0.52 13.00
C SER A 50 -12.67 0.95 13.42
N ARG A 51 -12.01 1.24 14.55
CA ARG A 51 -11.75 2.61 15.02
C ARG A 51 -10.75 3.35 14.11
N PHE A 52 -9.72 2.66 13.64
CA PHE A 52 -8.76 3.19 12.68
C PHE A 52 -9.45 3.63 11.38
N LEU A 53 -10.36 2.82 10.84
CA LEU A 53 -11.07 3.11 9.58
C LEU A 53 -12.01 4.33 9.63
N VAL A 54 -12.22 4.92 10.81
CA VAL A 54 -12.95 6.19 11.01
C VAL A 54 -12.07 7.27 11.64
N SER A 55 -10.76 7.08 11.67
CA SER A 55 -9.80 8.03 12.23
C SER A 55 -9.38 9.10 11.21
N GLN A 56 -8.87 10.22 11.72
CA GLN A 56 -8.23 11.26 10.92
C GLN A 56 -7.02 10.70 10.15
N ALA A 57 -6.20 9.85 10.77
CA ALA A 57 -5.08 9.18 10.12
C ALA A 57 -5.49 8.41 8.87
N TYR A 58 -6.55 7.60 8.96
CA TYR A 58 -7.06 6.82 7.82
C TYR A 58 -7.54 7.72 6.68
N ARG A 59 -8.29 8.79 6.99
CA ARG A 59 -8.71 9.80 6.02
C ARG A 59 -7.50 10.43 5.32
N ASP A 60 -6.53 10.89 6.10
CA ASP A 60 -5.36 11.62 5.62
C ASP A 60 -4.46 10.73 4.74
N ILE A 61 -4.27 9.45 5.12
CA ILE A 61 -3.58 8.44 4.28
C ILE A 61 -4.30 8.30 2.94
N GLY A 62 -5.63 8.18 2.95
CA GLY A 62 -6.44 8.05 1.75
C GLY A 62 -6.35 9.27 0.82
N ILE A 63 -6.46 10.48 1.38
CA ILE A 63 -6.33 11.74 0.63
C ILE A 63 -4.95 11.84 -0.01
N PHE A 64 -3.89 11.62 0.78
CA PHE A 64 -2.52 11.73 0.27
C PHE A 64 -2.23 10.71 -0.83
N LEU A 65 -2.72 9.48 -0.68
CA LEU A 65 -2.53 8.43 -1.69
C LEU A 65 -3.20 8.83 -3.01
N MET A 66 -4.42 9.33 -2.96
CA MET A 66 -5.15 9.78 -4.14
C MET A 66 -4.50 11.00 -4.80
N GLN A 67 -4.03 11.94 -3.99
CA GLN A 67 -3.29 13.12 -4.43
C GLN A 67 -2.02 12.73 -5.20
N LEU A 68 -1.15 11.89 -4.61
CA LEU A 68 0.07 11.43 -5.28
C LEU A 68 -0.24 10.56 -6.50
N ASN A 69 -1.23 9.67 -6.42
CA ASN A 69 -1.63 8.80 -7.54
C ASN A 69 -2.10 9.61 -8.77
N ARG A 70 -2.91 10.65 -8.56
CA ARG A 70 -3.38 11.52 -9.65
C ARG A 70 -2.26 12.32 -10.32
N SER A 71 -1.21 12.64 -9.57
CA SER A 71 -0.03 13.34 -10.11
C SER A 71 0.67 12.56 -11.23
N LEU A 72 0.56 11.22 -11.21
CA LEU A 72 1.20 10.32 -12.17
C LEU A 72 0.38 10.04 -13.42
N CYS A 73 -0.91 10.41 -13.45
CA CYS A 73 -1.72 10.26 -14.65
C CYS A 73 -1.17 11.11 -15.80
N PRO A 74 -1.02 10.55 -17.01
CA PRO A 74 -0.62 11.31 -18.19
C PRO A 74 -1.48 12.57 -18.39
N ARG A 75 -0.89 13.64 -18.93
CA ARG A 75 -1.58 14.91 -19.17
C ARG A 75 -1.85 15.14 -20.64
N LYS A 76 -3.04 15.65 -20.97
CA LYS A 76 -3.36 16.16 -22.30
C LYS A 76 -2.55 17.44 -22.54
N THR A 77 -1.84 17.52 -23.66
CA THR A 77 -1.17 18.77 -24.05
C THR A 77 -2.19 19.73 -24.63
N SER A 78 -2.18 20.98 -24.15
CA SER A 78 -2.97 22.10 -24.68
C SER A 78 -2.39 22.60 -26.03
N SER A 79 -2.27 21.73 -27.03
CA SER A 79 -2.12 22.19 -28.41
C SER A 79 -3.52 22.53 -28.92
N GLY A 80 -3.71 23.73 -29.47
CA GLY A 80 -5.01 24.27 -29.90
C GLY A 80 -5.78 23.43 -30.93
N SER A 81 -5.21 22.32 -31.40
CA SER A 81 -5.84 21.33 -32.28
C SER A 81 -6.29 20.03 -31.59
N GLY A 82 -6.00 19.82 -30.30
CA GLY A 82 -6.33 18.58 -29.58
C GLY A 82 -5.55 17.33 -30.03
N THR A 83 -4.52 17.48 -30.88
CA THR A 83 -3.77 16.38 -31.53
C THR A 83 -2.31 16.25 -31.07
N GLY A 84 -1.90 16.93 -30.00
CA GLY A 84 -0.54 16.83 -29.46
C GLY A 84 -0.29 15.52 -28.69
N PRO A 85 0.97 15.03 -28.65
CA PRO A 85 1.32 13.84 -27.88
C PRO A 85 1.08 14.09 -26.39
N SER A 86 0.47 13.13 -25.69
CA SER A 86 0.23 13.27 -24.25
C SER A 86 1.54 13.31 -23.46
N LYS A 87 1.61 14.16 -22.44
CA LYS A 87 2.75 14.22 -21.52
C LYS A 87 2.66 13.01 -20.58
N VAL A 88 3.67 12.16 -20.60
CA VAL A 88 3.82 11.00 -19.71
C VAL A 88 4.96 11.23 -18.73
N PHE A 89 5.02 10.42 -17.68
CA PHE A 89 5.91 10.63 -16.55
C PHE A 89 6.71 9.35 -16.21
N PRO A 90 7.72 8.98 -17.02
CA PRO A 90 8.53 7.80 -16.76
C PRO A 90 9.47 7.98 -15.57
N LEU A 91 9.92 6.86 -14.98
CA LEU A 91 10.88 6.84 -13.86
C LEU A 91 12.22 7.51 -14.20
N ASN A 92 12.73 7.30 -15.42
CA ASN A 92 14.06 7.71 -15.87
C ASN A 92 14.04 8.93 -16.81
N SER A 93 13.19 9.93 -16.54
CA SER A 93 13.16 11.15 -17.34
C SER A 93 14.46 11.96 -17.16
N ALA A 94 15.27 12.04 -18.23
CA ALA A 94 16.54 12.77 -18.24
C ALA A 94 16.39 14.28 -17.95
N ASP A 95 15.22 14.84 -18.26
CA ASP A 95 14.91 16.26 -18.06
C ASP A 95 14.21 16.54 -16.72
N ARG A 96 14.10 15.54 -15.82
CA ARG A 96 13.45 15.75 -14.52
C ARG A 96 14.28 16.67 -13.64
N GLN A 97 13.71 17.82 -13.30
CA GLN A 97 14.27 18.74 -12.31
C GLN A 97 13.43 18.66 -11.04
N ASP A 98 13.91 17.88 -10.08
CA ASP A 98 13.25 17.77 -8.78
C ASP A 98 13.57 19.00 -7.91
N PRO A 99 12.63 19.53 -7.12
CA PRO A 99 12.89 20.62 -6.17
C PRO A 99 13.95 20.27 -5.12
N GLU A 100 14.51 21.27 -4.44
CA GLU A 100 15.59 21.07 -3.45
C GLU A 100 15.13 20.13 -2.32
N SER A 101 13.91 20.30 -1.83
CA SER A 101 13.32 19.44 -0.79
C SER A 101 13.35 17.96 -1.18
N VAL A 102 13.03 17.64 -2.44
CA VAL A 102 13.05 16.29 -2.99
C VAL A 102 14.48 15.78 -3.18
N GLN A 103 15.40 16.62 -3.67
CA GLN A 103 16.81 16.25 -3.83
C GLN A 103 17.49 15.94 -2.50
N ARG A 104 17.15 16.67 -1.43
CA ARG A 104 17.65 16.41 -0.08
C ARG A 104 17.15 15.09 0.47
N LEU A 105 15.86 14.77 0.29
CA LEU A 105 15.33 13.46 0.69
C LEU A 105 15.90 12.31 -0.13
N HIS A 106 16.17 12.52 -1.41
CA HIS A 106 16.93 11.56 -2.23
C HIS A 106 18.32 11.32 -1.63
N SER A 107 19.01 12.39 -1.23
CA SER A 107 20.35 12.31 -0.62
C SER A 107 20.31 11.59 0.74
N LEU A 108 19.28 11.84 1.57
CA LEU A 108 19.01 11.08 2.79
C LEU A 108 18.90 9.58 2.52
N LEU A 109 18.14 9.18 1.49
CA LEU A 109 18.01 7.77 1.11
C LEU A 109 19.33 7.19 0.60
N GLY A 110 20.12 7.99 -0.11
CA GLY A 110 21.48 7.64 -0.52
C GLY A 110 22.36 7.31 0.68
N GLU A 111 22.38 8.18 1.69
CA GLU A 111 23.16 7.95 2.92
C GLU A 111 22.66 6.72 3.70
N ILE A 112 21.33 6.55 3.85
CA ILE A 112 20.75 5.33 4.44
C ILE A 112 21.20 4.07 3.68
N MET A 113 21.27 4.13 2.35
CA MET A 113 21.70 3.02 1.51
C MET A 113 23.19 2.69 1.73
N THR A 114 24.05 3.68 2.00
CA THR A 114 25.48 3.45 2.29
C THR A 114 25.72 2.74 3.62
N LEU A 115 24.78 2.83 4.57
CA LEU A 115 24.88 2.08 5.84
C LEU A 115 24.95 0.56 5.63
N ILE A 116 24.43 0.06 4.50
CA ILE A 116 24.52 -1.36 4.12
C ILE A 116 25.98 -1.80 4.01
N ASP A 117 26.85 -0.93 3.50
CA ASP A 117 28.27 -1.23 3.30
C ASP A 117 29.01 -1.34 4.65
N ALA A 118 28.54 -0.62 5.68
CA ALA A 118 29.04 -0.71 7.06
C ALA A 118 28.50 -1.92 7.85
N ALA A 119 27.48 -2.60 7.31
CA ALA A 119 26.86 -3.79 7.88
C ALA A 119 26.83 -4.94 6.86
N PRO A 120 27.99 -5.45 6.40
CA PRO A 120 28.03 -6.52 5.42
C PRO A 120 27.29 -7.76 5.92
N PRO A 121 26.64 -8.54 5.03
CA PRO A 121 25.93 -9.74 5.41
C PRO A 121 26.89 -10.79 5.96
N ASP A 122 26.52 -11.39 7.08
CA ASP A 122 27.31 -12.48 7.66
C ASP A 122 27.33 -13.69 6.70
N PRO A 123 28.48 -14.36 6.54
CA PRO A 123 28.65 -15.43 5.56
C PRO A 123 27.90 -16.72 5.92
N GLY A 124 27.76 -17.61 4.92
CA GLY A 124 27.23 -18.97 5.06
C GLY A 124 25.77 -19.16 4.61
N PRO A 125 25.34 -20.42 4.38
CA PRO A 125 23.97 -20.73 3.97
C PRO A 125 23.00 -20.48 5.12
N ARG A 126 21.85 -19.87 4.83
CA ARG A 126 20.83 -19.51 5.83
C ARG A 126 19.44 -19.90 5.36
N ARG A 127 18.57 -20.24 6.31
CA ARG A 127 17.15 -20.55 6.09
C ARG A 127 16.23 -19.36 6.35
N PHE A 128 16.69 -18.41 7.17
CA PHE A 128 15.95 -17.23 7.61
C PHE A 128 16.76 -15.96 7.30
N GLY A 129 16.16 -14.80 7.56
CA GLY A 129 16.81 -13.49 7.40
C GLY A 129 18.22 -13.39 8.02
N ASN A 130 19.06 -12.55 7.41
CA ASN A 130 20.42 -12.34 7.84
C ASN A 130 20.46 -11.39 9.06
N VAL A 131 21.01 -11.87 10.17
CA VAL A 131 21.11 -11.12 11.43
C VAL A 131 21.91 -9.82 11.31
N SER A 132 22.77 -9.65 10.30
CA SER A 132 23.47 -8.38 10.03
C SER A 132 22.50 -7.23 9.74
N PHE A 133 21.24 -7.53 9.37
CA PHE A 133 20.19 -6.52 9.30
C PHE A 133 19.96 -5.81 10.63
N ARG A 134 20.13 -6.49 11.77
CA ARG A 134 20.05 -5.84 13.10
C ARG A 134 21.17 -4.83 13.29
N LYS A 135 22.38 -5.16 12.81
CA LYS A 135 23.51 -4.23 12.83
C LYS A 135 23.22 -3.02 11.95
N TRP A 136 22.72 -3.23 10.74
CA TRP A 136 22.31 -2.15 9.84
C TRP A 136 21.23 -1.25 10.47
N TYR A 137 20.20 -1.85 11.05
CA TYR A 137 19.10 -1.11 11.69
C TYR A 137 19.61 -0.29 12.88
N ASN A 138 20.49 -0.85 13.71
CA ASN A 138 21.12 -0.11 14.82
C ASN A 138 21.94 1.09 14.31
N LEU A 139 22.65 0.96 13.18
CA LEU A 139 23.34 2.08 12.56
C LEU A 139 22.35 3.16 12.11
N LEU A 140 21.24 2.77 11.47
CA LEU A 140 20.19 3.71 11.10
C LEU A 140 19.63 4.43 12.33
N GLU A 141 19.30 3.68 13.40
CA GLU A 141 18.74 4.24 14.64
C GLU A 141 19.68 5.24 15.32
N GLN A 142 20.99 5.00 15.30
CA GLN A 142 21.99 5.91 15.86
C GLN A 142 22.17 7.19 15.01
N ASN A 143 21.96 7.11 13.70
CA ASN A 143 22.21 8.21 12.76
C ASN A 143 20.94 8.96 12.33
N VAL A 144 19.74 8.44 12.62
CA VAL A 144 18.47 8.98 12.09
C VAL A 144 18.25 10.45 12.42
N GLU A 145 18.61 10.88 13.63
CA GLU A 145 18.45 12.27 14.06
C GLU A 145 19.39 13.20 13.28
N THR A 146 20.65 12.78 13.09
CA THR A 146 21.63 13.51 12.26
C THR A 146 21.17 13.59 10.81
N LEU A 147 20.71 12.47 10.24
CA LEU A 147 20.19 12.40 8.88
C LEU A 147 19.00 13.35 8.68
N LEU A 148 18.05 13.37 9.63
CA LEU A 148 16.92 14.30 9.59
C LEU A 148 17.39 15.75 9.66
N LYS A 149 18.27 16.11 10.61
CA LYS A 149 18.81 17.48 10.74
C LYS A 149 19.60 17.95 9.52
N GLN A 150 20.26 17.03 8.82
CA GLN A 150 21.04 17.35 7.63
C GLN A 150 20.14 17.56 6.40
N HIS A 151 19.13 16.72 6.21
CA HIS A 151 18.37 16.67 4.96
C HIS A 151 16.98 17.31 5.01
N VAL A 152 16.38 17.43 6.19
CA VAL A 152 15.10 18.14 6.39
C VAL A 152 15.38 19.58 6.82
N SER A 153 14.62 20.54 6.30
CA SER A 153 14.84 21.95 6.60
C SER A 153 14.60 22.27 8.08
N ALA A 154 15.36 23.24 8.60
CA ALA A 154 15.25 23.66 10.00
C ALA A 154 13.84 24.17 10.36
N ASP A 155 13.14 24.82 9.43
CA ASP A 155 11.78 25.31 9.63
C ASP A 155 10.77 24.16 9.84
N VAL A 156 10.98 23.02 9.19
CA VAL A 156 10.13 21.83 9.35
C VAL A 156 10.44 21.12 10.67
N LEU A 157 11.72 20.96 11.01
CA LEU A 157 12.12 20.29 12.25
C LEU A 157 11.83 21.15 13.49
N GLY A 158 11.93 22.47 13.35
CA GLY A 158 11.64 23.48 14.35
C GLY A 158 10.21 24.03 14.28
N PHE A 159 9.27 23.27 13.69
CA PHE A 159 7.87 23.69 13.60
C PHE A 159 7.35 24.13 14.98
N PRO A 160 6.67 25.29 15.10
CA PRO A 160 6.30 25.81 16.40
C PRO A 160 5.48 24.82 17.21
N ALA A 161 5.86 24.60 18.45
CA ALA A 161 5.12 23.80 19.42
C ALA A 161 4.58 24.70 20.54
N PRO A 162 3.52 24.30 21.27
CA PRO A 162 3.06 25.04 22.44
C PRO A 162 4.15 25.16 23.50
N ASP A 163 4.09 26.21 24.30
CA ASP A 163 4.92 26.35 25.50
C ASP A 163 4.43 25.34 26.54
N VAL A 164 5.33 24.47 26.99
CA VAL A 164 5.07 23.56 28.11
C VAL A 164 5.78 24.16 29.32
N PRO A 165 5.10 24.31 30.48
CA PRO A 165 5.75 24.81 31.70
C PRO A 165 6.98 23.98 32.04
N ASP A 166 8.09 24.64 32.38
CA ASP A 166 9.37 24.01 32.71
C ASP A 166 9.19 22.86 33.71
N GLY A 167 9.43 21.65 33.23
CA GLY A 167 9.41 20.41 33.98
C GLY A 167 9.97 19.29 33.11
N GLU A 168 10.75 18.40 33.71
CA GLU A 168 11.61 17.30 33.20
C GLU A 168 11.16 16.43 32.01
N ASN A 169 10.01 16.69 31.39
CA ASN A 169 9.59 16.03 30.16
C ASN A 169 10.23 16.72 28.94
N SER A 170 11.13 16.01 28.26
CA SER A 170 11.65 16.42 26.95
C SER A 170 10.49 16.83 26.03
N ARG A 171 10.51 18.08 25.54
CA ARG A 171 9.48 18.61 24.63
C ARG A 171 9.43 17.75 23.37
N VAL A 172 8.30 17.09 23.12
CA VAL A 172 8.07 16.35 21.87
C VAL A 172 7.91 17.37 20.74
N GLY A 173 8.68 17.20 19.66
CA GLY A 173 8.64 18.05 18.48
C GLY A 173 8.38 17.27 17.19
N ALA A 174 8.36 18.00 16.07
CA ALA A 174 8.21 17.42 14.74
C ALA A 174 9.24 16.32 14.45
N ILE A 175 10.49 16.52 14.90
CA ILE A 175 11.57 15.55 14.71
C ILE A 175 11.28 14.18 15.34
N ASP A 176 10.59 14.14 16.49
CA ASP A 176 10.28 12.89 17.20
C ASP A 176 9.23 12.07 16.44
N GLU A 177 8.19 12.73 15.91
CA GLU A 177 7.19 12.07 15.06
C GLU A 177 7.81 11.58 13.75
N LEU A 178 8.57 12.44 13.07
CA LEU A 178 9.25 12.09 11.82
C LEU A 178 10.21 10.91 12.01
N ARG A 179 10.98 10.91 13.11
CA ARG A 179 11.88 9.81 13.46
C ARG A 179 11.13 8.48 13.59
N SER A 180 9.98 8.46 14.27
CA SER A 180 9.21 7.24 14.46
C SER A 180 8.74 6.64 13.13
N TYR A 181 8.19 7.46 12.23
CA TYR A 181 7.73 6.98 10.92
C TYR A 181 8.89 6.55 10.02
N LEU A 182 10.02 7.25 10.05
CA LEU A 182 11.20 6.90 9.27
C LEU A 182 11.85 5.59 9.76
N LEU A 183 11.98 5.38 11.08
CA LEU A 183 12.50 4.11 11.61
C LEU A 183 11.57 2.93 11.35
N GLY A 184 10.25 3.17 11.36
CA GLY A 184 9.26 2.15 11.01
C GLY A 184 9.26 1.74 9.54
N ALA A 185 9.94 2.49 8.67
CA ALA A 185 9.89 2.31 7.22
C ALA A 185 10.71 1.13 6.68
N PHE A 186 11.71 0.61 7.40
CA PHE A 186 12.73 -0.26 6.78
C PHE A 186 12.65 -1.75 7.12
N GLY A 187 11.60 -2.19 7.82
CA GLY A 187 11.43 -3.58 8.25
C GLY A 187 11.57 -3.78 9.76
N SER A 188 11.39 -5.00 10.24
CA SER A 188 11.55 -5.35 11.66
C SER A 188 12.91 -5.99 11.94
N PRO A 189 13.80 -5.37 12.73
CA PRO A 189 15.08 -6.00 13.09
C PRO A 189 14.92 -7.23 13.98
N GLN A 190 13.82 -7.34 14.73
CA GLN A 190 13.54 -8.51 15.55
C GLN A 190 13.15 -9.71 14.68
N ARG A 191 12.22 -9.51 13.75
CA ARG A 191 11.67 -10.56 12.89
C ARG A 191 12.47 -10.80 11.60
N LEU A 192 13.35 -9.86 11.24
CA LEU A 192 14.12 -9.88 9.99
C LEU A 192 13.22 -9.93 8.75
N ASP A 193 12.11 -9.19 8.82
CA ASP A 193 11.09 -9.14 7.77
C ASP A 193 10.84 -7.70 7.29
N TYR A 194 10.23 -7.59 6.10
CA TYR A 194 9.72 -6.35 5.53
C TYR A 194 8.39 -6.60 4.82
N GLY A 195 7.49 -5.63 4.83
CA GLY A 195 6.22 -5.73 4.13
C GLY A 195 5.45 -4.42 4.07
N THR A 196 4.18 -4.50 3.65
CA THR A 196 3.36 -3.33 3.31
C THR A 196 3.05 -2.41 4.49
N GLY A 197 3.12 -2.88 5.74
CA GLY A 197 3.04 -2.02 6.92
C GLY A 197 4.24 -1.08 7.08
N HIS A 198 5.44 -1.54 6.69
CA HIS A 198 6.65 -0.72 6.68
C HIS A 198 6.63 0.27 5.51
N GLU A 199 6.19 -0.18 4.33
CA GLU A 199 5.91 0.71 3.18
C GLU A 199 4.95 1.85 3.56
N LEU A 200 3.88 1.52 4.30
CA LEU A 200 2.92 2.50 4.82
C LEU A 200 3.56 3.49 5.81
N SER A 201 4.52 3.04 6.64
CA SER A 201 5.26 3.93 7.54
C SER A 201 6.11 4.95 6.77
N PHE A 202 6.78 4.55 5.68
CA PHE A 202 7.50 5.49 4.82
C PHE A 202 6.55 6.48 4.14
N PHE A 203 5.40 5.99 3.68
CA PHE A 203 4.37 6.84 3.10
C PHE A 203 3.85 7.88 4.10
N ALA A 204 3.63 7.48 5.36
CA ALA A 204 3.26 8.39 6.43
C ALA A 204 4.38 9.39 6.77
N PHE A 205 5.66 8.99 6.71
CA PHE A 205 6.79 9.91 6.85
C PHE A 205 6.74 11.03 5.79
N LEU A 206 6.50 10.70 4.52
CA LEU A 206 6.34 11.70 3.45
C LEU A 206 5.10 12.57 3.67
N GLY A 207 4.00 11.98 4.15
CA GLY A 207 2.80 12.71 4.53
C GLY A 207 3.03 13.69 5.68
N CYS A 208 3.81 13.32 6.69
CA CYS A 208 4.21 14.22 7.78
C CYS A 208 4.99 15.42 7.24
N LEU A 209 5.98 15.17 6.38
CA LEU A 209 6.74 16.23 5.72
C LEU A 209 5.84 17.14 4.88
N TRP A 210 4.86 16.59 4.18
CA TRP A 210 3.84 17.37 3.47
C TRP A 210 3.04 18.28 4.41
N LYS A 211 2.47 17.71 5.49
CA LYS A 211 1.68 18.46 6.47
C LYS A 211 2.48 19.57 7.13
N LEU A 212 3.78 19.37 7.36
CA LEU A 212 4.67 20.38 7.92
C LEU A 212 5.19 21.40 6.89
N GLY A 213 4.82 21.26 5.62
CA GLY A 213 5.18 22.21 4.57
C GLY A 213 6.60 22.07 4.05
N ALA A 214 7.19 20.86 4.09
CA ALA A 214 8.56 20.60 3.61
C ALA A 214 8.74 20.81 2.10
N PHE A 215 7.65 20.76 1.33
CA PHE A 215 7.66 20.77 -0.14
C PHE A 215 7.13 22.08 -0.75
N LYS A 216 7.27 23.20 -0.03
CA LYS A 216 6.81 24.54 -0.46
C LYS A 216 7.61 25.12 -1.64
N ASP A 217 8.77 24.55 -1.94
CA ASP A 217 9.66 24.94 -3.03
C ASP A 217 9.24 24.39 -4.42
N GLY A 218 8.27 23.47 -4.47
CA GLY A 218 7.74 22.91 -5.71
C GLY A 218 6.39 23.49 -6.15
N ALA A 219 6.12 23.40 -7.45
CA ALA A 219 4.81 23.79 -8.00
C ALA A 219 3.72 22.77 -7.61
N GLN A 220 2.71 23.26 -6.89
CA GLN A 220 1.52 22.50 -6.52
C GLN A 220 0.66 22.18 -7.75
N GLY A 221 -0.21 21.18 -7.65
CA GLY A 221 -1.09 20.77 -8.75
C GLY A 221 -0.60 19.57 -9.55
N GLY A 222 0.34 18.81 -8.99
CA GLY A 222 0.81 17.54 -9.52
C GLY A 222 2.29 17.49 -9.84
N ASP A 223 3.00 18.61 -9.92
CA ASP A 223 4.44 18.62 -10.22
C ASP A 223 5.26 18.21 -9.00
N ILE A 224 5.08 18.89 -7.86
CA ILE A 224 5.75 18.50 -6.62
C ILE A 224 5.32 17.12 -6.13
N GLU A 225 4.04 16.77 -6.21
CA GLU A 225 3.53 15.44 -5.84
C GLU A 225 4.21 14.33 -6.65
N ARG A 226 4.41 14.58 -7.94
CA ARG A 226 5.10 13.63 -8.83
C ARG A 226 6.57 13.53 -8.50
N SER A 227 7.25 14.64 -8.20
CA SER A 227 8.64 14.62 -7.75
C SER A 227 8.79 13.87 -6.42
N ILE A 228 7.82 13.95 -5.50
CA ILE A 228 7.82 13.14 -4.27
C ILE A 228 7.80 11.64 -4.63
N VAL A 229 6.92 11.20 -5.53
CA VAL A 229 6.83 9.78 -5.89
C VAL A 229 8.06 9.31 -6.67
N LEU A 230 8.43 10.00 -7.74
CA LEU A 230 9.49 9.56 -8.66
C LEU A 230 10.90 9.86 -8.12
N GLY A 231 11.04 10.91 -7.33
CA GLY A 231 12.30 11.42 -6.78
C GLY A 231 12.60 10.97 -5.35
N VAL A 232 11.61 10.51 -4.59
CA VAL A 232 11.81 10.00 -3.21
C VAL A 232 11.26 8.58 -3.02
N PHE A 233 9.99 8.32 -3.37
CA PHE A 233 9.37 7.02 -3.11
C PHE A 233 9.99 5.89 -3.96
N GLU A 234 10.25 6.10 -5.26
CA GLU A 234 10.95 5.08 -6.08
C GLU A 234 12.40 4.84 -5.59
N PRO A 235 13.22 5.85 -5.28
CA PRO A 235 14.51 5.63 -4.63
C PRO A 235 14.42 4.86 -3.31
N TYR A 236 13.40 5.11 -2.48
CA TYR A 236 13.15 4.33 -1.27
C TYR A 236 12.94 2.84 -1.60
N LEU A 237 12.12 2.52 -2.61
CA LEU A 237 11.92 1.13 -3.05
C LEU A 237 13.23 0.48 -3.51
N LYS A 238 14.16 1.23 -4.11
CA LYS A 238 15.49 0.71 -4.46
C LYS A 238 16.32 0.37 -3.21
N VAL A 239 16.25 1.19 -2.17
CA VAL A 239 16.88 0.88 -0.87
C VAL A 239 16.30 -0.41 -0.30
N ILE A 240 14.96 -0.52 -0.25
CA ILE A 240 14.27 -1.72 0.24
C ILE A 240 14.65 -2.97 -0.54
N ARG A 241 14.65 -2.93 -1.88
CA ARG A 241 15.07 -4.06 -2.72
C ARG A 241 16.51 -4.48 -2.42
N LYS A 242 17.43 -3.53 -2.21
CA LYS A 242 18.81 -3.82 -1.81
C LYS A 242 18.85 -4.47 -0.41
N LEU A 243 18.06 -4.00 0.55
CA LEU A 243 17.98 -4.60 1.89
C LEU A 243 17.44 -6.03 1.84
N ILE A 244 16.34 -6.26 1.12
CA ILE A 244 15.74 -7.60 0.95
C ILE A 244 16.77 -8.57 0.33
N LEU A 245 17.46 -8.17 -0.73
CA LEU A 245 18.45 -9.04 -1.38
C LEU A 245 19.70 -9.25 -0.51
N THR A 246 20.22 -8.19 0.12
CA THR A 246 21.46 -8.25 0.90
C THR A 246 21.28 -9.06 2.18
N TYR A 247 20.15 -8.87 2.86
CA TYR A 247 19.88 -9.50 4.15
C TYR A 247 18.86 -10.63 4.05
N THR A 248 18.40 -11.02 2.86
CA THR A 248 17.41 -12.08 2.67
C THR A 248 16.19 -11.90 3.57
N LEU A 249 15.65 -10.68 3.62
CA LEU A 249 14.53 -10.35 4.50
C LEU A 249 13.29 -11.17 4.11
N GLU A 250 12.57 -11.63 5.12
CA GLU A 250 11.34 -12.39 4.91
C GLU A 250 10.16 -11.46 4.59
N PRO A 251 9.16 -11.94 3.84
CA PRO A 251 7.90 -11.23 3.67
C PRO A 251 7.17 -11.08 5.01
N ALA A 252 6.86 -9.84 5.41
CA ALA A 252 6.07 -9.59 6.61
C ALA A 252 4.58 -9.80 6.32
N GLY A 253 3.98 -10.77 7.01
CA GLY A 253 2.55 -11.11 6.86
C GLY A 253 2.35 -12.49 6.23
N SER A 254 1.23 -13.14 6.56
CA SER A 254 1.02 -14.56 6.28
C SER A 254 0.29 -14.86 4.96
N HIS A 255 0.31 -13.93 3.99
CA HIS A 255 -0.50 -14.09 2.78
C HIS A 255 0.11 -15.09 1.78
N GLY A 256 1.43 -15.27 1.78
CA GLY A 256 2.12 -16.14 0.83
C GLY A 256 1.68 -15.83 -0.61
N VAL A 257 1.40 -16.86 -1.41
CA VAL A 257 0.91 -16.72 -2.79
C VAL A 257 -0.46 -16.04 -2.95
N TRP A 258 -1.18 -15.80 -1.84
CA TRP A 258 -2.47 -15.10 -1.82
C TRP A 258 -2.33 -13.59 -1.56
N GLY A 259 -1.11 -13.07 -1.48
CA GLY A 259 -0.82 -11.64 -1.49
C GLY A 259 -0.70 -11.10 -2.91
N LEU A 260 -0.83 -9.78 -3.07
CA LEU A 260 -0.53 -9.13 -4.35
C LEU A 260 0.96 -9.31 -4.72
N ASP A 261 1.81 -9.03 -3.75
CA ASP A 261 3.27 -9.14 -3.78
C ASP A 261 3.74 -9.42 -2.34
N ASP A 262 4.95 -9.94 -2.19
CA ASP A 262 5.51 -10.32 -0.89
C ASP A 262 5.81 -9.11 0.01
N HIS A 263 6.17 -7.96 -0.57
CA HIS A 263 6.78 -6.85 0.15
C HIS A 263 6.06 -5.52 -0.06
N SER A 264 5.52 -5.26 -1.25
CA SER A 264 5.10 -3.93 -1.68
C SER A 264 3.69 -3.89 -2.24
N PHE A 265 3.03 -2.73 -2.15
CA PHE A 265 1.72 -2.51 -2.75
C PHE A 265 1.67 -1.21 -3.57
N MET A 266 2.18 -0.11 -3.01
CA MET A 266 2.11 1.22 -3.61
C MET A 266 2.76 1.36 -5.00
N PRO A 267 3.89 0.68 -5.36
CA PRO A 267 4.39 0.77 -6.73
C PRO A 267 3.40 0.24 -7.79
N TYR A 268 2.48 -0.67 -7.45
CA TYR A 268 1.42 -1.11 -8.36
C TYR A 268 0.32 -0.05 -8.53
N ILE A 269 0.02 0.72 -7.48
CA ILE A 269 -0.90 1.86 -7.55
C ILE A 269 -0.26 2.94 -8.45
N PHE A 270 0.90 3.44 -8.07
CA PHE A 270 1.58 4.52 -8.78
C PHE A 270 1.98 4.13 -10.21
N GLY A 271 2.48 2.91 -10.40
CA GLY A 271 2.87 2.42 -11.72
C GLY A 271 1.70 2.21 -12.67
N SER A 272 0.53 1.78 -12.19
CA SER A 272 -0.66 1.70 -13.03
C SER A 272 -1.19 3.10 -13.39
N ALA A 273 -1.05 4.09 -12.49
CA ALA A 273 -1.41 5.48 -12.78
C ALA A 273 -0.61 6.09 -13.94
N GLN A 274 0.69 5.77 -14.04
CA GLN A 274 1.56 6.23 -15.14
C GLN A 274 1.05 5.83 -16.55
N PHE A 275 0.19 4.81 -16.65
CA PHE A 275 -0.33 4.31 -17.93
C PHE A 275 -1.83 4.55 -18.16
N THR A 276 -2.53 5.24 -17.26
CA THR A 276 -3.95 5.56 -17.45
C THR A 276 -4.15 6.49 -18.65
N ARG A 277 -5.39 6.64 -19.12
CA ARG A 277 -5.68 7.64 -20.17
C ARG A 277 -5.27 9.06 -19.73
N PRO A 278 -4.91 9.95 -20.67
CA PRO A 278 -4.56 11.32 -20.36
C PRO A 278 -5.71 12.13 -19.77
N ILE A 279 -5.40 12.98 -18.80
CA ILE A 279 -6.33 13.87 -18.11
C ILE A 279 -5.92 15.35 -18.26
N THR A 280 -6.88 16.26 -18.13
CA THR A 280 -6.63 17.69 -17.90
C THR A 280 -6.53 17.99 -16.40
N GLU A 281 -6.16 19.21 -16.02
CA GLU A 281 -6.03 19.57 -14.60
C GLU A 281 -7.33 19.51 -13.81
N ASN A 282 -8.50 19.59 -14.46
CA ASN A 282 -9.81 19.50 -13.80
C ASN A 282 -10.44 18.10 -13.86
N ASP A 283 -9.81 17.15 -14.57
CA ASP A 283 -10.35 15.80 -14.75
C ASP A 283 -10.04 14.92 -13.51
N THR A 284 -10.99 14.06 -13.15
CA THR A 284 -10.81 13.02 -12.13
C THR A 284 -9.91 11.88 -12.63
N MET A 285 -9.49 11.00 -11.71
CA MET A 285 -8.81 9.75 -12.05
C MET A 285 -9.63 8.95 -13.08
N PRO A 286 -9.01 8.49 -14.18
CA PRO A 286 -9.70 7.64 -15.12
C PRO A 286 -10.15 6.32 -14.51
N LEU A 287 -11.40 5.94 -14.75
CA LEU A 287 -11.91 4.65 -14.30
C LEU A 287 -11.45 3.48 -15.18
N GLU A 288 -11.14 3.76 -16.45
CA GLU A 288 -10.81 2.80 -17.51
C GLU A 288 -9.92 3.47 -18.57
N GLY A 289 -9.36 2.67 -19.46
CA GLY A 289 -8.51 3.08 -20.58
C GLY A 289 -7.03 3.24 -20.22
N SER A 290 -6.23 3.46 -21.25
CA SER A 290 -4.78 3.62 -21.16
C SER A 290 -4.32 4.77 -22.05
N VAL A 291 -3.16 5.37 -21.76
CA VAL A 291 -2.51 6.30 -22.69
C VAL A 291 -2.08 5.58 -23.96
N GLU A 292 -2.01 6.32 -25.07
CA GLU A 292 -1.51 5.82 -26.34
C GLU A 292 -0.12 5.19 -26.16
N ARG A 293 0.12 4.04 -26.81
CA ARG A 293 1.37 3.25 -26.73
C ARG A 293 1.70 2.70 -25.33
N ALA A 294 0.77 2.75 -24.37
CA ALA A 294 0.93 2.01 -23.12
C ALA A 294 1.08 0.49 -23.41
N PRO A 295 1.89 -0.24 -22.61
CA PRO A 295 1.96 -1.70 -22.71
C PRO A 295 0.59 -2.31 -22.40
N ARG A 296 0.33 -3.54 -22.86
CA ARG A 296 -0.89 -4.25 -22.44
C ARG A 296 -0.68 -4.77 -21.02
N PRO A 297 -1.75 -4.86 -20.20
CA PRO A 297 -1.66 -5.49 -18.88
C PRO A 297 -1.02 -6.88 -18.90
N GLY A 298 -1.38 -7.72 -19.88
CA GLY A 298 -0.79 -9.05 -20.05
C GLY A 298 0.72 -9.06 -20.31
N ASP A 299 1.33 -7.94 -20.70
CA ASP A 299 2.78 -7.88 -20.94
C ASP A 299 3.59 -7.99 -19.63
N ILE A 300 2.98 -7.86 -18.44
CA ILE A 300 3.67 -8.14 -17.15
C ILE A 300 4.12 -9.60 -17.01
N THR A 301 3.52 -10.51 -17.77
CA THR A 301 3.86 -11.94 -17.76
C THR A 301 5.00 -12.30 -18.71
N LYS A 302 5.50 -11.32 -19.46
CA LYS A 302 6.52 -11.50 -20.50
C LYS A 302 7.84 -10.89 -20.05
N SER A 303 8.82 -11.72 -19.76
CA SER A 303 10.09 -11.29 -19.16
C SER A 303 10.83 -10.23 -19.99
N ASP A 304 10.78 -10.30 -21.32
CA ASP A 304 11.38 -9.32 -22.23
C ASP A 304 10.70 -7.93 -22.14
N ALA A 305 9.37 -7.92 -22.05
CA ALA A 305 8.62 -6.69 -21.85
C ALA A 305 8.89 -6.10 -20.46
N VAL A 306 8.94 -6.94 -19.43
CA VAL A 306 9.25 -6.51 -18.06
C VAL A 306 10.65 -5.88 -17.99
N GLU A 307 11.66 -6.54 -18.55
CA GLU A 307 13.03 -6.03 -18.50
C GLU A 307 13.18 -4.67 -19.22
N ARG A 308 12.47 -4.49 -20.34
CA ARG A 308 12.46 -3.20 -21.04
C ARG A 308 11.70 -2.11 -20.28
N LEU A 309 10.65 -2.47 -19.53
CA LEU A 309 9.73 -1.50 -18.92
C LEU A 309 10.05 -1.19 -17.44
N ARG A 310 10.81 -2.05 -16.76
CA ARG A 310 11.14 -1.90 -15.33
C ARG A 310 11.93 -0.63 -15.02
N GLU A 311 12.66 -0.09 -15.99
CA GLU A 311 13.40 1.18 -15.83
C GLU A 311 12.55 2.43 -16.03
N ILE A 312 11.36 2.30 -16.63
CA ILE A 312 10.51 3.45 -16.99
C ILE A 312 9.21 3.53 -16.20
N ASN A 313 8.77 2.43 -15.57
CA ASN A 313 7.48 2.35 -14.89
C ASN A 313 7.55 1.59 -13.56
N MET A 314 6.91 2.11 -12.51
CA MET A 314 6.96 1.54 -11.17
C MET A 314 6.30 0.16 -11.05
N TYR A 315 5.24 -0.11 -11.81
CA TYR A 315 4.55 -1.40 -11.81
C TYR A 315 5.49 -2.46 -12.38
N PHE A 316 6.07 -2.20 -13.54
CA PHE A 316 7.04 -3.09 -14.16
C PHE A 316 8.35 -3.18 -13.36
N SER A 317 8.74 -2.12 -12.65
CA SER A 317 9.87 -2.13 -11.70
C SER A 317 9.64 -3.16 -10.58
N ALA A 318 8.43 -3.18 -10.00
CA ALA A 318 8.03 -4.17 -8.99
C ALA A 318 7.93 -5.60 -9.57
N ILE A 319 7.35 -5.77 -10.76
CA ILE A 319 7.30 -7.08 -11.45
C ILE A 319 8.72 -7.59 -11.78
N GLY A 320 9.62 -6.70 -12.21
CA GLY A 320 11.02 -7.03 -12.45
C GLY A 320 11.68 -7.57 -11.18
N PHE A 321 11.42 -6.93 -10.03
CA PHE A 321 11.93 -7.42 -8.76
C PHE A 321 11.39 -8.81 -8.37
N ILE A 322 10.10 -9.09 -8.62
CA ILE A 322 9.54 -10.45 -8.46
C ILE A 322 10.33 -11.45 -9.30
N ASN A 323 10.63 -11.15 -10.55
CA ASN A 323 11.35 -12.06 -11.45
C ASN A 323 12.81 -12.29 -11.00
N ASP A 324 13.41 -11.30 -10.33
CA ASP A 324 14.74 -11.43 -9.76
C ASP A 324 14.74 -12.46 -8.61
N VAL A 325 13.74 -12.40 -7.72
CA VAL A 325 13.70 -13.19 -6.46
C VAL A 325 12.95 -14.52 -6.57
N LYS A 326 11.91 -14.61 -7.41
CA LYS A 326 11.11 -15.84 -7.60
C LYS A 326 11.51 -16.53 -8.90
N LYS A 327 11.33 -17.86 -8.93
CA LYS A 327 11.61 -18.72 -10.08
C LYS A 327 10.38 -19.58 -10.37
N GLY A 328 10.28 -20.02 -11.62
CA GLY A 328 9.14 -20.78 -12.12
C GLY A 328 8.15 -19.91 -12.90
N PRO A 329 7.04 -20.49 -13.37
CA PRO A 329 6.00 -19.77 -14.09
C PRO A 329 5.33 -18.69 -13.23
N PHE A 330 5.13 -17.50 -13.82
CA PHE A 330 4.58 -16.34 -13.09
C PHE A 330 3.22 -16.62 -12.42
N TRP A 331 2.36 -17.41 -13.06
CA TRP A 331 1.03 -17.77 -12.54
C TRP A 331 1.09 -18.68 -11.30
N GLU A 332 2.19 -19.41 -11.07
CA GLU A 332 2.35 -20.27 -9.89
C GLU A 332 2.71 -19.47 -8.64
N HIS A 333 3.62 -18.50 -8.78
CA HIS A 333 4.17 -17.76 -7.65
C HIS A 333 3.55 -16.37 -7.43
N SER A 334 2.79 -15.87 -8.42
CA SER A 334 2.13 -14.56 -8.41
C SER A 334 0.72 -14.62 -9.06
N PRO A 335 -0.17 -15.52 -8.60
CA PRO A 335 -1.48 -15.76 -9.23
C PRO A 335 -2.38 -14.52 -9.26
N ILE A 336 -2.38 -13.69 -8.21
CA ILE A 336 -3.22 -12.48 -8.17
C ILE A 336 -2.79 -11.48 -9.26
N LEU A 337 -1.49 -11.21 -9.39
CA LEU A 337 -0.97 -10.35 -10.45
C LEU A 337 -1.22 -10.95 -11.83
N TYR A 338 -1.12 -12.28 -11.97
CA TYR A 338 -1.45 -12.97 -13.21
C TYR A 338 -2.93 -12.77 -13.60
N ASP A 339 -3.86 -12.89 -12.66
CA ASP A 339 -5.29 -12.64 -12.90
C ASP A 339 -5.56 -11.18 -13.28
N ILE A 340 -4.92 -10.23 -12.58
CA ILE A 340 -5.01 -8.79 -12.90
C ILE A 340 -4.50 -8.50 -14.32
N SER A 341 -3.50 -9.23 -14.80
CA SER A 341 -2.97 -9.10 -16.16
C SER A 341 -4.00 -9.41 -17.25
N GLY A 342 -5.07 -10.14 -16.91
CA GLY A 342 -6.19 -10.47 -17.79
C GLY A 342 -7.22 -9.34 -17.96
N ILE A 343 -7.13 -8.24 -17.21
CA ILE A 343 -8.07 -7.11 -17.29
C ILE A 343 -7.92 -6.39 -18.64
N LYS A 344 -9.02 -6.27 -19.38
CA LYS A 344 -9.05 -5.71 -20.75
C LYS A 344 -9.40 -4.23 -20.81
N ASP A 345 -10.01 -3.70 -19.74
CA ASP A 345 -10.50 -2.31 -19.67
C ASP A 345 -9.35 -1.28 -19.51
N GLY A 346 -8.09 -1.70 -19.60
CA GLY A 346 -6.91 -0.83 -19.55
C GLY A 346 -6.43 -0.50 -18.14
N TRP A 347 -5.36 0.31 -18.07
CA TRP A 347 -4.65 0.61 -16.82
C TRP A 347 -5.45 1.46 -15.85
N GLY A 348 -6.42 2.27 -16.31
CA GLY A 348 -7.36 2.97 -15.43
C GLY A 348 -8.18 2.02 -14.56
N LYS A 349 -8.62 0.89 -15.13
CA LYS A 349 -9.37 -0.13 -14.38
C LYS A 349 -8.50 -0.83 -13.36
N ILE A 350 -7.25 -1.14 -13.73
CA ILE A 350 -6.25 -1.73 -12.85
C ILE A 350 -5.95 -0.78 -11.69
N ASN A 351 -5.65 0.49 -11.97
CA ASN A 351 -5.35 1.49 -10.93
C ASN A 351 -6.50 1.63 -9.93
N LYS A 352 -7.74 1.75 -10.42
CA LYS A 352 -8.94 1.75 -9.58
C LYS A 352 -9.04 0.49 -8.71
N GLY A 353 -8.75 -0.68 -9.29
CA GLY A 353 -8.70 -1.96 -8.58
C GLY A 353 -7.63 -1.98 -7.49
N MET A 354 -6.42 -1.50 -7.80
CA MET A 354 -5.29 -1.42 -6.87
C MET A 354 -5.62 -0.54 -5.66
N ILE A 355 -6.20 0.64 -5.87
CA ILE A 355 -6.60 1.53 -4.77
C ILE A 355 -7.63 0.85 -3.85
N LYS A 356 -8.61 0.16 -4.42
CA LYS A 356 -9.62 -0.59 -3.63
C LYS A 356 -8.99 -1.75 -2.86
N MET A 357 -8.11 -2.49 -3.52
CA MET A 357 -7.43 -3.63 -2.92
C MET A 357 -6.45 -3.19 -1.82
N PHE A 358 -5.78 -2.04 -1.97
CA PHE A 358 -4.95 -1.44 -0.92
C PHE A 358 -5.77 -1.17 0.36
N ASN A 359 -6.96 -0.60 0.20
CA ASN A 359 -7.84 -0.36 1.34
C ASN A 359 -8.23 -1.68 2.05
N ALA A 360 -8.53 -2.74 1.29
CA ALA A 360 -8.99 -4.01 1.84
C ALA A 360 -7.84 -4.85 2.45
N GLU A 361 -6.71 -4.94 1.76
CA GLU A 361 -5.62 -5.86 2.09
C GLU A 361 -4.48 -5.20 2.88
N VAL A 362 -4.41 -3.86 2.91
CA VAL A 362 -3.45 -3.13 3.74
C VAL A 362 -4.20 -2.44 4.88
N LEU A 363 -4.98 -1.39 4.60
CA LEU A 363 -5.56 -0.53 5.65
C LEU A 363 -6.59 -1.24 6.54
N SER A 364 -7.37 -2.17 5.98
CA SER A 364 -8.41 -2.90 6.72
C SER A 364 -7.91 -4.23 7.31
N LYS A 365 -6.60 -4.49 7.26
CA LYS A 365 -6.01 -5.79 7.59
C LYS A 365 -5.20 -5.71 8.88
N PHE A 366 -5.76 -6.23 9.98
CA PHE A 366 -5.13 -6.16 11.31
C PHE A 366 -3.64 -6.55 11.32
N PRO A 367 -3.21 -7.73 10.79
CA PRO A 367 -1.80 -8.10 10.82
C PRO A 367 -0.85 -7.10 10.17
N VAL A 368 -1.34 -6.29 9.23
CA VAL A 368 -0.57 -5.29 8.49
C VAL A 368 -0.51 -3.97 9.25
N VAL A 369 -1.65 -3.45 9.71
CA VAL A 369 -1.73 -2.12 10.35
C VAL A 369 -1.51 -2.13 11.86
N GLN A 370 -1.46 -3.29 12.52
CA GLN A 370 -1.25 -3.37 13.98
C GLN A 370 0.03 -2.68 14.46
N HIS A 371 1.03 -2.50 13.59
CA HIS A 371 2.29 -1.85 13.93
C HIS A 371 2.38 -0.39 13.47
N PHE A 372 1.33 0.14 12.83
CA PHE A 372 1.29 1.55 12.42
C PHE A 372 1.14 2.44 13.66
N PRO A 373 2.10 3.34 13.95
CA PRO A 373 2.01 4.22 15.12
C PRO A 373 1.22 5.50 14.79
N PHE A 374 0.55 6.05 15.80
CA PHE A 374 -0.28 7.25 15.68
C PHE A 374 0.30 8.37 16.55
N GLY A 375 0.68 9.46 15.90
CA GLY A 375 1.08 10.73 16.52
C GLY A 375 0.00 11.79 16.33
N SER A 376 0.39 13.06 16.40
CA SER A 376 -0.53 14.18 16.13
C SER A 376 -0.74 14.40 14.62
N LEU A 377 0.27 14.11 13.79
CA LEU A 377 0.20 14.33 12.34
C LEU A 377 -0.64 13.29 11.62
N PHE A 378 -0.64 12.04 12.09
CA PHE A 378 -1.60 11.01 11.71
C PHE A 378 -2.37 10.58 12.96
N SER A 379 -3.39 11.37 13.30
CA SER A 379 -4.14 11.22 14.56
C SER A 379 -5.08 10.02 14.59
N TRP A 380 -5.12 9.37 15.75
CA TRP A 380 -6.10 8.33 16.11
C TRP A 380 -7.52 8.89 16.32
N ASP A 381 -7.67 10.21 16.46
CA ASP A 381 -8.96 10.87 16.70
C ASP A 381 -9.99 10.55 15.63
N VAL A 382 -11.27 10.51 16.01
CA VAL A 382 -12.36 10.27 15.05
C VAL A 382 -12.37 11.42 14.05
N ASP A 383 -12.44 11.10 12.77
CA ASP A 383 -12.79 12.10 11.77
C ASP A 383 -14.28 12.44 11.91
N PRO A 384 -14.65 13.69 12.26
CA PRO A 384 -16.06 14.07 12.44
C PRO A 384 -16.90 13.87 11.18
N ASN A 385 -16.26 13.81 10.00
CA ASN A 385 -16.91 13.57 8.72
C ASN A 385 -16.89 12.10 8.27
N ALA A 386 -16.40 11.18 9.12
CA ALA A 386 -16.32 9.77 8.78
C ALA A 386 -17.73 9.19 8.55
N ALA A 387 -17.89 8.46 7.44
CA ALA A 387 -19.08 7.65 7.23
C ALA A 387 -19.14 6.52 8.27
N ALA A 388 -20.35 6.12 8.67
CA ALA A 388 -20.54 4.99 9.58
C ALA A 388 -19.83 3.72 9.04
N PRO A 389 -19.11 2.96 9.89
CA PRO A 389 -18.38 1.78 9.44
C PRO A 389 -19.34 0.76 8.83
N GLN A 390 -19.16 0.42 7.55
CA GLN A 390 -19.82 -0.73 6.95
C GLN A 390 -19.00 -1.98 7.26
N GLN A 391 -19.58 -2.95 7.97
CA GLN A 391 -18.92 -4.22 8.26
C GLN A 391 -18.51 -4.92 6.95
N SER A 392 -17.21 -5.17 6.77
CA SER A 392 -16.70 -5.98 5.68
C SER A 392 -16.49 -7.44 6.14
N VAL A 393 -16.49 -8.38 5.19
CA VAL A 393 -16.19 -9.81 5.46
C VAL A 393 -14.81 -9.96 6.12
N HIS A 394 -13.85 -9.09 5.78
CA HIS A 394 -12.52 -9.07 6.39
C HIS A 394 -12.54 -8.57 7.84
N MET A 395 -13.44 -7.65 8.20
CA MET A 395 -13.62 -7.17 9.57
C MET A 395 -14.32 -8.21 10.46
N ALA A 396 -15.26 -8.97 9.91
CA ALA A 396 -15.99 -10.00 10.64
C ALA A 396 -15.11 -11.19 11.07
N ASN A 397 -13.98 -11.41 10.39
CA ASN A 397 -13.06 -12.53 10.63
C ASN A 397 -11.72 -12.10 11.27
N GLN A 398 -11.65 -10.91 11.87
CA GLN A 398 -10.43 -10.47 12.56
C GLN A 398 -10.26 -11.21 13.90
N PRO A 399 -9.01 -11.50 14.32
CA PRO A 399 -8.75 -12.12 15.61
C PRO A 399 -9.19 -11.19 16.74
N LEU A 400 -9.99 -11.72 17.66
CA LEU A 400 -10.33 -11.11 18.94
C LEU A 400 -9.32 -11.58 19.98
N THR A 401 -8.72 -10.66 20.74
CA THR A 401 -7.91 -11.05 21.90
C THR A 401 -8.83 -11.49 23.03
N THR A 402 -8.88 -12.78 23.35
CA THR A 402 -9.44 -13.26 24.61
C THR A 402 -8.53 -12.82 25.75
N THR A 403 -8.92 -11.79 26.49
CA THR A 403 -8.33 -11.52 27.80
C THR A 403 -8.53 -12.76 28.67
N ALA A 404 -7.43 -13.44 29.01
CA ALA A 404 -7.43 -14.61 29.88
C ALA A 404 -7.90 -14.22 31.29
N ALA A 405 -9.21 -14.33 31.54
CA ALA A 405 -9.72 -14.51 32.89
C ALA A 405 -9.43 -15.96 33.27
N SER A 406 -8.50 -16.14 34.19
CA SER A 406 -8.20 -17.40 34.86
C SER A 406 -9.45 -17.92 35.58
N ALA A 407 -10.08 -18.95 35.03
CA ALA A 407 -10.90 -19.89 35.77
C ALA A 407 -10.65 -21.30 35.22
N ALA A 408 -10.05 -22.14 36.05
CA ALA A 408 -9.80 -23.53 35.75
C ALA A 408 -11.12 -24.30 35.60
N SER A 409 -11.27 -25.04 34.50
CA SER A 409 -12.15 -26.20 34.44
C SER A 409 -11.56 -27.26 33.50
N LEU A 410 -11.42 -28.46 34.05
CA LEU A 410 -10.81 -29.63 33.46
C LEU A 410 -11.49 -30.13 32.17
N ALA A 411 -10.64 -30.73 31.33
CA ALA A 411 -10.89 -31.86 30.42
C ALA A 411 -11.93 -31.70 29.28
N GLY A 412 -11.42 -31.58 28.06
CA GLY A 412 -12.17 -31.80 26.81
C GLY A 412 -11.24 -31.76 25.61
N SER A 413 -11.06 -32.88 24.91
CA SER A 413 -10.14 -33.06 23.78
C SER A 413 -10.39 -32.07 22.64
N THR A 414 -9.32 -31.56 22.03
CA THR A 414 -9.34 -30.76 20.80
C THR A 414 -9.85 -31.57 19.61
N THR A 415 -11.00 -31.19 19.06
CA THR A 415 -11.45 -31.61 17.72
C THR A 415 -11.69 -30.38 16.86
N ALA A 416 -11.20 -30.43 15.61
CA ALA A 416 -11.26 -29.33 14.66
C ALA A 416 -12.68 -29.11 14.09
N PRO A 417 -13.07 -27.87 13.72
CA PRO A 417 -14.46 -27.47 13.48
C PRO A 417 -15.12 -28.03 12.20
N TRP A 418 -14.42 -28.84 11.42
CA TRP A 418 -14.93 -29.41 10.16
C TRP A 418 -15.34 -30.88 10.28
N ALA A 419 -15.26 -31.48 11.48
CA ALA A 419 -15.57 -32.88 11.71
C ALA A 419 -17.07 -33.18 11.98
N GLN A 420 -18.00 -32.29 11.67
CA GLN A 420 -19.44 -32.52 11.83
C GLN A 420 -20.23 -32.34 10.53
N THR A 421 -20.07 -33.27 9.60
CA THR A 421 -21.05 -33.53 8.54
C THR A 421 -21.07 -35.01 8.18
N ALA A 422 -21.50 -35.86 9.11
CA ALA A 422 -22.06 -37.18 8.80
C ALA A 422 -22.73 -37.79 10.03
N ARG A 423 -24.04 -37.57 10.20
CA ARG A 423 -24.97 -38.58 10.76
C ARG A 423 -26.42 -38.08 10.73
N ALA A 424 -27.19 -38.59 9.78
CA ALA A 424 -28.60 -38.91 9.94
C ALA A 424 -28.96 -40.06 8.99
N GLY A 425 -29.59 -41.11 9.53
CA GLY A 425 -30.16 -42.23 8.77
C GLY A 425 -29.42 -43.56 8.92
N GLY A 426 -29.82 -44.37 9.92
CA GLY A 426 -29.28 -45.72 10.14
C GLY A 426 -30.03 -46.81 9.39
N LEU A 427 -29.40 -47.99 9.32
CA LEU A 427 -29.91 -49.34 9.67
C LEU A 427 -29.00 -50.41 9.03
N GLY A 428 -28.60 -51.42 9.81
CA GLY A 428 -28.03 -52.67 9.30
C GLY A 428 -26.59 -52.99 9.73
N ARG A 429 -26.45 -53.75 10.83
CA ARG A 429 -25.36 -54.73 11.05
C ARG A 429 -25.76 -56.06 10.36
N PRO A 430 -24.89 -57.09 10.16
CA PRO A 430 -23.65 -57.36 10.89
C PRO A 430 -22.44 -57.95 10.10
N ASN A 431 -21.27 -57.89 10.76
CA ASN A 431 -20.13 -58.84 10.80
C ASN A 431 -19.43 -59.35 9.52
N VAL A 432 -18.09 -59.22 9.46
CA VAL A 432 -17.07 -60.32 9.47
C VAL A 432 -15.64 -59.79 9.17
N ARG A 433 -14.72 -60.11 10.10
CA ARG A 433 -13.28 -60.46 10.06
C ARG A 433 -12.21 -59.76 9.17
N LEU A 434 -11.07 -59.55 9.85
CA LEU A 434 -9.66 -59.50 9.42
C LEU A 434 -9.27 -60.39 8.22
N ALA A 435 -8.38 -59.88 7.36
CA ALA A 435 -7.19 -60.61 6.87
C ALA A 435 -6.19 -59.65 6.19
N GLU A 436 -4.91 -60.02 6.32
CA GLU A 436 -3.67 -59.34 5.93
C GLU A 436 -3.33 -59.41 4.43
N THR A 437 -2.44 -58.49 4.01
CA THR A 437 -1.34 -58.57 3.00
C THR A 437 -1.52 -59.34 1.69
N VAL A 438 -1.02 -58.77 0.56
CA VAL A 438 0.11 -59.28 -0.26
C VAL A 438 0.45 -58.28 -1.40
N ASP A 439 1.74 -58.15 -1.66
CA ASP A 439 2.47 -57.41 -2.71
C ASP A 439 2.02 -57.65 -4.18
N ALA A 440 2.38 -56.68 -5.03
CA ALA A 440 3.18 -56.83 -6.28
C ALA A 440 2.67 -56.01 -7.49
N GLN A 441 3.56 -55.16 -8.02
CA GLN A 441 3.57 -54.56 -9.36
C GLN A 441 3.96 -55.61 -10.45
N PRO A 442 4.15 -55.28 -11.76
CA PRO A 442 3.49 -54.33 -12.68
C PRO A 442 3.11 -55.00 -14.03
N ALA A 443 2.30 -54.35 -14.89
CA ALA A 443 2.45 -54.37 -16.37
C ALA A 443 1.28 -53.68 -17.09
N GLY A 444 1.60 -53.01 -18.21
CA GLY A 444 0.77 -53.07 -19.43
C GLY A 444 -0.06 -51.84 -19.78
N LEU A 445 0.44 -51.06 -20.74
CA LEU A 445 -0.31 -50.11 -21.56
C LEU A 445 -1.55 -50.76 -22.20
N VAL A 446 -2.72 -50.11 -22.10
CA VAL A 446 -3.69 -50.05 -23.20
C VAL A 446 -4.51 -48.75 -23.11
N SER A 447 -4.52 -47.98 -24.20
CA SER A 447 -5.42 -46.85 -24.43
C SER A 447 -6.88 -47.27 -24.37
N LEU A 448 -7.70 -46.51 -23.65
CA LEU A 448 -9.15 -46.45 -23.82
C LEU A 448 -9.62 -45.00 -23.67
N ASP A 449 -10.23 -44.49 -24.73
CA ASP A 449 -11.01 -43.27 -24.78
C ASP A 449 -12.09 -43.26 -23.69
N ALA A 450 -12.15 -42.20 -22.88
CA ALA A 450 -13.32 -41.89 -22.08
C ALA A 450 -13.45 -40.39 -21.77
N VAL A 451 -14.40 -39.76 -22.49
CA VAL A 451 -15.46 -38.90 -21.96
C VAL A 451 -15.04 -37.77 -20.98
N ARG A 452 -15.06 -36.54 -21.50
CA ARG A 452 -15.14 -35.29 -20.71
C ARG A 452 -16.36 -35.31 -19.79
N PRO A 453 -16.22 -35.05 -18.48
CA PRO A 453 -17.37 -34.67 -17.65
C PRO A 453 -17.73 -33.21 -17.97
N SER A 454 -18.85 -33.03 -18.65
CA SER A 454 -19.53 -31.74 -18.77
C SER A 454 -20.20 -31.40 -17.43
N GLY A 455 -19.47 -30.68 -16.57
CA GLY A 455 -20.06 -30.00 -15.40
C GLY A 455 -20.82 -28.73 -15.82
N PRO A 456 -21.86 -28.31 -15.09
CA PRO A 456 -22.60 -27.09 -15.41
C PRO A 456 -21.65 -25.88 -15.40
N ARG A 457 -21.86 -24.95 -16.35
CA ARG A 457 -21.20 -23.63 -16.36
C ARG A 457 -21.44 -22.95 -15.02
N GLY A 458 -20.40 -22.94 -14.17
CA GLY A 458 -20.37 -22.10 -12.98
C GLY A 458 -20.43 -20.64 -13.42
N THR A 459 -21.55 -20.00 -13.13
CA THR A 459 -21.71 -18.54 -13.23
C THR A 459 -20.67 -17.89 -12.32
N SER A 460 -19.60 -17.36 -12.90
CA SER A 460 -18.69 -16.41 -12.24
C SER A 460 -19.46 -15.10 -12.01
N GLY A 461 -20.25 -15.11 -10.96
CA GLY A 461 -21.12 -14.02 -10.51
C GLY A 461 -21.08 -13.86 -9.00
N ALA A 462 -19.92 -14.03 -8.37
CA ALA A 462 -19.69 -13.51 -7.03
C ALA A 462 -19.18 -12.08 -7.18
N GLN A 463 -20.14 -11.16 -7.33
CA GLN A 463 -19.93 -9.73 -7.24
C GLN A 463 -19.35 -9.45 -5.85
N ILE A 464 -18.05 -9.16 -5.77
CA ILE A 464 -17.43 -8.64 -4.55
C ILE A 464 -18.02 -7.24 -4.35
N SER A 465 -19.03 -7.12 -3.48
CA SER A 465 -19.50 -5.82 -3.01
C SER A 465 -18.44 -5.25 -2.07
N ILE A 466 -17.44 -4.57 -2.63
CA ILE A 466 -16.40 -3.88 -1.88
C ILE A 466 -16.96 -2.56 -1.34
N THR A 467 -16.82 -2.37 -0.03
CA THR A 467 -17.09 -1.14 0.72
C THR A 467 -16.53 0.09 0.00
N LYS A 468 -17.35 1.13 -0.19
CA LYS A 468 -16.89 2.41 -0.78
C LYS A 468 -15.99 3.13 0.23
N ALA A 469 -14.68 3.20 -0.02
CA ALA A 469 -13.81 4.09 0.74
C ALA A 469 -14.22 5.56 0.49
N PRO A 470 -14.30 6.41 1.52
CA PRO A 470 -14.95 7.74 1.44
C PRO A 470 -14.32 8.69 0.40
N TRP A 471 -13.06 8.46 0.01
CA TRP A 471 -12.33 9.23 -1.00
C TRP A 471 -12.41 8.67 -2.42
N THR A 472 -13.07 7.53 -2.66
CA THR A 472 -13.10 6.85 -3.98
C THR A 472 -14.26 7.27 -4.89
N LYS A 473 -14.79 8.49 -4.72
CA LYS A 473 -15.94 8.99 -5.50
C LYS A 473 -15.56 9.37 -6.93
#